data_AF-A0DHG2-F1
#
_entry.id   AF-A0DHG2-F1
#
_cell.length_a   1.000
_cell.length_b   1.000
_cell.length_c   1.000
_cell.angle_alpha   90.00
_cell.angle_beta   90.00
_cell.angle_gamma   90.00
#
_symmetry.space_group_name_H-M   'P 1'
#
loop_
_entity.id
_entity.type
_entity.pdbx_description
1 polymer ?
#
loop_
_entity_poly.entity_id
_entity_poly.type
_entity_poly.pdbx_seq_one_letter_code
_entity_poly.pdbx_strand_id
1 'polypeptide(L)'
;MTDYLINSKTPQEYENETEDDNGENNKQRVLYDLYAVSNHFGGLGGGHYTAYAKNKHTKKWYNFDDSHVAETSESQVVTKAAYVLCYQLRTDESMNVQGQHAQTIQQNEQYNK
;
A
#
# COMPACT_ATOMS: atom_id res chain seq x y z
N MET A 1 -28.47 -6.03 5.56
CA MET A 1 -28.19 -6.24 4.13
C MET A 1 -26.90 -5.48 3.85
N THR A 2 -25.77 -6.18 4.02
CA THR A 2 -24.36 -5.75 3.91
C THR A 2 -24.00 -4.33 4.40
N ASP A 3 -23.60 -4.24 5.67
CA ASP A 3 -22.82 -3.13 6.21
C ASP A 3 -21.39 -3.21 5.63
N TYR A 4 -21.10 -2.44 4.59
CA TYR A 4 -19.73 -2.23 4.12
C TYR A 4 -19.00 -1.30 5.10
N LEU A 5 -18.53 -1.87 6.21
CA LEU A 5 -17.60 -1.22 7.13
C LEU A 5 -16.17 -1.32 6.57
N ILE A 6 -15.90 -0.64 5.46
CA ILE A 6 -14.53 -0.35 5.06
C ILE A 6 -14.27 1.09 5.49
N ASN A 7 -13.56 1.25 6.62
CA ASN A 7 -13.14 2.51 7.22
C ASN A 7 -14.27 3.48 7.60
N SER A 8 -14.92 3.23 8.74
CA SER A 8 -15.89 4.15 9.35
C SER A 8 -15.27 5.40 9.99
N LYS A 9 -13.96 5.62 9.82
CA LYS A 9 -13.25 6.77 10.36
C LYS A 9 -12.49 7.48 9.24
N THR A 10 -12.56 8.80 9.22
CA THR A 10 -11.79 9.63 8.28
C THR A 10 -10.31 9.66 8.68
N PRO A 11 -9.37 9.90 7.75
CA PRO A 11 -7.94 10.05 8.09
C PRO A 11 -7.67 11.05 9.23
N GLN A 12 -8.45 12.15 9.30
CA GLN A 12 -8.37 13.13 10.39
C GLN A 12 -8.88 12.62 11.74
N GLU A 13 -9.88 11.74 11.76
CA GLU A 13 -10.38 11.13 13.01
C GLU A 13 -9.37 10.14 13.62
N TYR A 14 -8.46 9.57 12.82
CA TYR A 14 -7.34 8.79 13.34
C TYR A 14 -6.24 9.68 13.95
N GLU A 15 -6.10 10.93 13.50
CA GLU A 15 -5.11 11.88 14.02
C GLU A 15 -5.58 12.55 15.33
N ASN A 16 -6.89 12.76 15.49
CA ASN A 16 -7.47 13.44 16.65
C ASN A 16 -7.61 12.58 17.91
N GLU A 17 -7.28 11.28 17.87
CA GLU A 17 -7.27 10.37 19.04
C GLU A 17 -5.90 10.32 19.76
N THR A 18 -4.95 11.21 19.47
CA THR A 18 -3.60 11.17 20.07
C THR A 18 -3.38 12.08 21.28
N GLU A 19 -4.43 12.68 21.85
CA GLU A 19 -4.32 13.50 23.07
C GLU A 19 -4.97 12.80 24.27
N ASP A 20 -4.36 11.69 24.71
CA ASP A 20 -4.61 11.14 26.06
C ASP A 20 -3.42 11.48 26.97
N ASP A 21 -3.71 12.30 27.99
CA ASP A 21 -2.84 12.86 29.03
C ASP A 21 -2.26 11.83 30.02
N ASN A 22 -2.04 10.57 29.64
CA ASN A 22 -1.30 9.64 30.51
C ASN A 22 -0.56 8.60 29.66
N GLY A 23 0.77 8.67 29.73
CA GLY A 23 1.69 7.90 28.91
C GLY A 23 1.52 6.39 29.08
N GLU A 24 0.93 5.76 28.07
CA GLU A 24 1.29 4.44 27.51
C GLU A 24 0.27 4.09 26.40
N ASN A 25 0.38 4.73 25.23
CA ASN A 25 -0.42 4.39 24.05
C ASN A 25 0.49 4.02 22.88
N ASN A 26 1.05 2.80 22.92
CA ASN A 26 1.74 2.16 21.78
C ASN A 26 0.75 1.72 20.69
N LYS A 27 -0.16 2.59 20.25
CA LYS A 27 -1.03 2.33 19.10
C LYS A 27 -0.20 2.56 17.83
N GLN A 28 0.41 1.50 17.31
CA GLN A 28 1.24 1.58 16.11
C GLN A 28 0.40 2.14 14.94
N ARG A 29 0.94 3.16 14.28
CA ARG A 29 0.29 3.77 13.12
C ARG A 29 0.32 2.78 11.96
N VAL A 30 -0.86 2.36 11.49
CA VAL A 30 -1.01 1.49 10.33
C VAL A 30 -0.94 2.36 9.07
N LEU A 31 0.24 2.44 8.46
CA LEU A 31 0.49 3.24 7.26
C LEU A 31 0.39 2.38 6.00
N TYR A 32 -0.12 2.95 4.91
CA TYR A 32 -0.25 2.26 3.64
C TYR A 32 0.36 3.08 2.50
N ASP A 33 1.00 2.39 1.55
CA ASP A 33 1.54 2.97 0.34
C ASP A 33 0.70 2.58 -0.88
N LEU A 34 0.26 3.58 -1.66
CA LEU A 34 -0.39 3.35 -2.94
C LEU A 34 0.63 2.74 -3.91
N TYR A 35 0.27 1.64 -4.56
CA TYR A 35 1.17 1.00 -5.54
C TYR A 35 0.50 0.70 -6.88
N ALA A 36 -0.83 0.74 -6.98
CA ALA A 36 -1.52 0.70 -8.26
C ALA A 36 -2.87 1.43 -8.23
N VAL A 37 -3.28 1.92 -9.39
CA VAL A 37 -4.57 2.59 -9.65
C VAL A 37 -5.16 2.00 -10.92
N SER A 38 -6.38 1.47 -10.86
CA SER A 38 -7.18 1.21 -12.04
C SER A 38 -7.97 2.46 -12.39
N ASN A 39 -7.81 2.92 -13.62
CA ASN A 39 -8.55 4.06 -14.16
C ASN A 39 -9.75 3.57 -14.97
N HIS A 40 -10.81 4.37 -15.01
CA HIS A 40 -11.94 4.19 -15.91
C HIS A 40 -12.24 5.50 -16.63
N PHE A 41 -12.25 5.46 -17.95
CA PHE A 41 -12.61 6.57 -18.81
C PHE A 41 -13.90 6.21 -19.56
N GLY A 42 -15.03 6.76 -19.12
CA GLY A 42 -16.31 6.46 -19.73
C GLY A 42 -17.48 6.73 -18.79
N GLY A 43 -18.63 6.21 -19.18
CA GLY A 43 -19.89 6.37 -18.43
C GLY A 43 -20.48 5.03 -18.03
N LEU A 44 -21.74 5.05 -17.63
CA LEU A 44 -22.47 3.85 -17.20
C LEU A 44 -22.69 2.82 -18.32
N GLY A 45 -22.67 3.25 -19.58
CA GLY A 45 -22.84 2.38 -20.74
C GLY A 45 -21.56 1.69 -21.21
N GLY A 46 -20.41 2.00 -20.60
CA GLY A 46 -19.11 1.46 -20.96
C GLY A 46 -18.00 2.51 -20.89
N GLY A 47 -16.78 2.03 -21.07
CA GLY A 47 -15.59 2.86 -21.06
C GLY A 47 -14.33 2.06 -21.28
N HIS A 48 -13.20 2.76 -21.18
CA HIS A 48 -11.87 2.20 -21.32
C HIS A 48 -11.16 2.12 -19.96
N TYR A 49 -10.49 1.01 -19.71
CA TYR A 49 -9.75 0.80 -18.47
C TYR A 49 -8.25 0.81 -18.76
N THR A 50 -7.53 1.61 -17.99
CA THR A 50 -6.06 1.59 -17.96
C THR A 50 -5.60 1.42 -16.51
N ALA A 51 -4.31 1.18 -16.31
CA ALA A 51 -3.75 1.09 -14.97
C ALA A 51 -2.47 1.90 -14.83
N TYR A 52 -2.31 2.55 -13.68
CA TYR A 52 -1.01 2.96 -13.20
C TYR A 52 -0.50 1.94 -12.19
N ALA A 53 0.77 1.53 -12.29
CA ALA A 53 1.40 0.71 -11.25
C ALA A 53 2.85 1.11 -11.00
N LYS A 54 3.26 1.03 -9.74
CA LYS A 54 4.64 1.29 -9.29
C LYS A 54 5.42 -0.01 -9.34
N ASN A 55 6.49 -0.03 -10.13
CA ASN A 55 7.37 -1.19 -10.17
C ASN A 55 8.10 -1.33 -8.82
N LYS A 56 8.01 -2.50 -8.18
CA LYS A 56 8.56 -2.74 -6.85
C LYS A 56 10.08 -2.55 -6.78
N HIS A 57 10.81 -2.85 -7.85
CA HIS A 57 12.27 -2.81 -7.90
C HIS A 57 12.78 -1.43 -8.31
N THR A 58 12.28 -0.87 -9.41
CA THR A 58 12.76 0.42 -9.93
C THR A 58 12.13 1.62 -9.23
N LYS A 59 11.04 1.39 -8.47
CA LYS A 59 10.23 2.42 -7.80
C LYS A 59 9.61 3.46 -8.75
N LYS A 60 9.66 3.20 -10.06
CA LYS A 60 9.06 4.04 -11.11
C LYS A 60 7.62 3.67 -11.36
N TRP A 61 6.81 4.65 -11.75
CA TRP A 61 5.43 4.46 -12.15
C TRP A 61 5.34 4.21 -13.65
N TYR A 62 4.40 3.36 -14.04
CA TYR A 62 4.10 3.05 -15.42
C TYR A 62 2.60 3.13 -15.67
N ASN A 63 2.22 3.65 -16.84
CA ASN A 63 0.88 3.53 -17.40
C ASN A 63 0.81 2.26 -18.25
N PHE A 64 -0.25 1.48 -18.05
CA PHE A 64 -0.58 0.28 -18.80
C PHE A 64 -1.91 0.52 -19.51
N ASP A 65 -1.85 0.65 -20.82
CA ASP A 65 -2.97 0.90 -21.71
C ASP A 65 -3.00 -0.24 -22.75
N ASP A 66 -3.70 -1.32 -22.40
CA ASP A 66 -3.70 -2.60 -23.12
C ASP A 66 -2.29 -3.09 -23.48
N SER A 67 -1.93 -3.06 -24.76
CA SER A 67 -0.63 -3.49 -25.28
C SER A 67 0.48 -2.44 -25.10
N HIS A 68 0.14 -1.22 -24.67
CA HIS A 68 1.08 -0.11 -24.54
C HIS A 68 1.49 0.11 -23.08
N VAL A 69 2.79 0.24 -22.85
CA VAL A 69 3.37 0.51 -21.53
C VAL A 69 4.31 1.71 -21.64
N ALA A 70 4.10 2.71 -20.79
CA ALA A 70 4.92 3.92 -20.74
C ALA A 70 5.28 4.30 -19.30
N GLU A 71 6.52 4.72 -19.06
CA GLU A 71 6.91 5.31 -17.78
C GLU A 71 6.15 6.64 -17.57
N THR A 72 5.74 6.92 -16.34
CA THR A 72 5.02 8.15 -15.97
C THR A 72 5.51 8.70 -14.64
N SER A 73 5.20 9.97 -14.35
CA SER A 73 5.50 10.58 -13.06
C SER A 73 4.38 10.32 -12.04
N GLU A 74 4.75 10.25 -10.77
CA GLU A 74 3.83 10.04 -9.65
C GLU A 74 2.70 11.10 -9.59
N SER A 75 2.99 12.33 -10.01
CA SER A 75 2.01 13.42 -10.11
C SER A 75 0.87 13.16 -11.11
N GLN A 76 0.99 12.19 -12.01
CA GLN A 76 -0.03 11.84 -13.00
C GLN A 76 -0.90 10.65 -12.57
N VAL A 77 -0.57 10.00 -11.46
CA VAL A 77 -1.20 8.74 -11.03
C VAL A 77 -2.58 8.99 -10.42
N VAL A 78 -2.72 10.05 -9.63
CA VAL A 78 -3.97 10.39 -8.93
C VAL A 78 -4.76 11.39 -9.77
N THR A 79 -5.82 10.90 -10.42
CA THR A 79 -6.67 11.72 -11.30
C THR A 79 -8.15 11.43 -11.03
N LYS A 80 -9.03 12.21 -11.67
CA LYS A 80 -10.48 11.97 -11.61
C LYS A 80 -10.92 10.64 -12.26
N ALA A 81 -10.06 10.02 -13.05
CA ALA A 81 -10.34 8.73 -13.67
C ALA A 81 -10.08 7.54 -12.73
N ALA A 82 -9.44 7.75 -11.57
CA ALA A 82 -9.15 6.70 -10.61
C ALA A 82 -10.44 6.05 -10.11
N TYR A 83 -10.54 4.73 -10.27
CA TYR A 83 -11.73 3.95 -9.93
C TYR A 83 -11.46 2.91 -8.84
N VAL A 84 -10.33 2.19 -8.93
CA VAL A 84 -9.87 1.26 -7.89
C VAL A 84 -8.47 1.65 -7.46
N LEU A 85 -8.24 1.72 -6.14
CA LEU A 85 -6.94 2.04 -5.54
C LEU A 85 -6.39 0.82 -4.80
N CYS A 86 -5.16 0.42 -5.12
CA CYS A 86 -4.49 -0.70 -4.50
C CYS A 86 -3.36 -0.21 -3.59
N TYR A 87 -3.50 -0.51 -2.30
CA TYR A 87 -2.57 -0.11 -1.25
C TYR A 87 -1.87 -1.33 -0.65
N GLN A 88 -0.60 -1.17 -0.29
CA GLN A 88 0.16 -2.16 0.47
C GLN A 88 0.43 -1.62 1.87
N LEU A 89 0.34 -2.47 2.88
CA LEU A 89 0.71 -2.11 4.25
C LEU A 89 2.20 -1.77 4.28
N ARG A 90 2.55 -0.63 4.86
CA ARG A 90 3.93 -0.27 5.14
C ARG A 90 4.38 -1.08 6.35
N THR A 91 5.13 -2.14 6.09
CA THR A 91 5.83 -2.87 7.14
C THR A 91 7.02 -2.03 7.58
N ASP A 92 7.08 -1.68 8.87
CA ASP A 92 8.24 -1.01 9.42
C ASP A 92 9.41 -2.02 9.42
N GLU A 93 10.45 -1.77 8.62
CA GLU A 93 11.63 -2.64 8.57
C GLU A 93 12.36 -2.69 9.93
N SER A 94 12.14 -1.71 10.81
CA SER A 94 12.63 -1.73 12.20
C SER A 94 11.98 -2.83 13.07
N MET A 95 10.83 -3.38 12.65
CA MET A 95 10.15 -4.50 13.32
C MET A 95 10.71 -5.87 12.87
N ASN A 96 11.52 -5.91 11.81
CA ASN A 96 12.00 -7.16 11.21
C ASN A 96 13.33 -7.68 11.81
N VAL A 97 13.86 -7.00 12.84
CA VAL A 97 15.11 -7.40 13.51
C VAL A 97 14.95 -8.72 14.29
N GLN A 98 13.72 -9.12 14.64
CA GLN A 98 13.46 -10.39 15.32
C GLN A 98 13.42 -11.61 14.39
N GLY A 99 13.26 -11.43 13.07
CA GLY A 99 13.21 -12.53 12.10
C GLY A 99 14.58 -13.06 11.67
N GLN A 100 15.64 -12.26 11.81
CA GLN A 100 17.00 -12.66 11.40
C GLN A 100 17.71 -13.54 12.44
N HIS A 101 17.27 -13.54 13.70
CA HIS A 101 17.88 -14.37 14.75
C HIS A 101 17.53 -15.86 14.61
N ALA A 102 16.43 -16.20 13.92
CA ALA A 102 16.00 -17.58 13.71
C ALA A 102 16.74 -18.28 12.55
N GLN A 103 17.27 -17.53 11.57
CA GLN A 103 18.00 -18.10 10.43
C GLN A 103 19.45 -18.47 10.78
N THR A 104 20.07 -17.74 11.70
CA THR A 104 21.45 -18.02 12.15
C THR A 104 21.56 -19.33 12.94
N ILE A 105 20.51 -19.72 13.68
CA ILE A 105 20.53 -20.94 14.51
C ILE A 105 20.44 -22.21 13.63
N GLN A 106 19.68 -22.19 12.53
CA GLN A 106 19.54 -23.35 11.64
C GLN A 106 20.79 -23.61 10.78
N GLN A 107 21.53 -22.57 10.37
CA GLN A 107 22.79 -22.78 9.65
C GLN A 107 23.90 -23.35 10.55
N ASN A 108 23.91 -23.04 11.85
CA ASN A 108 24.93 -23.54 12.78
C ASN A 108 24.73 -25.02 13.17
N GLU A 109 23.53 -25.57 13.02
CA GLU A 109 23.28 -27.01 13.23
C GLU A 109 23.68 -27.87 12.02
N GLN A 110 23.70 -27.29 10.81
CA GLN A 110 24.14 -27.98 9.59
C GLN A 110 25.66 -28.00 9.45
N TYR A 111 26.39 -27.06 10.07
CA TYR A 111 27.86 -27.00 10.01
C TYR A 111 28.57 -27.86 11.08
N ASN A 112 27.83 -28.44 12.03
CA ASN A 112 28.38 -29.30 13.10
C ASN A 112 28.02 -30.79 12.95
N LYS A 113 27.78 -31.27 11.72
CA LYS A 113 27.68 -32.71 11.39
C LYS A 113 28.74 -33.12 10.39
#